data_AF-A0A962CLN4-F1
#
_entry.id   AF-A0A962CLN4-F1
#
_cell.length_a   1.000
_cell.length_b   1.000
_cell.length_c   1.000
_cell.angle_alpha   90.00
_cell.angle_beta   90.00
_cell.angle_gamma   90.00
#
_symmetry.space_group_name_H-M   'P 1'
#
loop_
_entity.id
_entity.type
_entity.pdbx_description
1 polymer ?
#
loop_
_entity_poly.entity_id
_entity_poly.type
_entity_poly.pdbx_seq_one_letter_code
_entity_poly.pdbx_strand_id
1 'polypeptide(L)' 'ILARVSIDKHSGEYETFRRWEIVADDVVMESPDWQIRLMDALDEKPGCEVGEFIEEQIENP' A
#
# COMPACT_ATOMS: atom_id res chain seq x y z
N ILE A 1 -5.77 8.46 7.94
CA ILE A 1 -5.88 8.05 6.52
C ILE A 1 -4.67 8.63 5.80
N LEU A 2 -3.62 7.84 5.57
CA LEU A 2 -2.41 8.23 4.82
C LEU A 2 -2.59 7.83 3.34
N ALA A 3 -3.66 8.30 2.70
CA ALA A 3 -3.83 8.12 1.26
C ALA A 3 -3.18 9.31 0.57
N ARG A 4 -2.20 9.05 -0.30
CA ARG A 4 -1.59 10.10 -1.11
C ARG A 4 -2.49 10.32 -2.31
N VAL A 5 -3.06 11.52 -2.41
CA VAL A 5 -3.88 11.92 -3.55
C VAL A 5 -3.00 12.76 -4.47
N SER A 6 -2.74 12.26 -5.67
CA SER A 6 -2.13 13.04 -6.74
C SER A 6 -3.26 13.60 -7.58
N ILE A 7 -3.37 14.92 -7.72
CA ILE A 7 -4.43 15.56 -8.52
C ILE A 7 -3.77 16.13 -9.76
N ASP A 8 -4.18 15.65 -10.93
CA ASP A 8 -3.79 16.25 -12.19
C ASP A 8 -4.58 17.54 -12.39
N LYS A 9 -3.86 18.66 -12.45
CA LYS A 9 -4.47 20.00 -12.56
C LYS A 9 -5.02 20.31 -13.96
N HIS A 10 -4.69 19.50 -14.96
CA HIS A 10 -5.12 19.69 -16.33
C HIS A 10 -6.41 18.94 -16.65
N SER A 11 -6.51 17.66 -16.26
CA SER A 11 -7.72 16.86 -16.47
C SER A 11 -8.72 16.93 -15.31
N GLY A 12 -8.25 17.27 -14.10
CA GLY A 12 -9.06 17.22 -12.88
C GLY A 12 -9.20 15.80 -12.33
N GLU A 13 -8.51 14.83 -12.92
CA GLU A 13 -8.43 13.47 -12.42
C GLU A 13 -7.57 13.44 -11.17
N TYR A 14 -7.98 12.60 -10.21
CA TYR A 14 -7.25 12.41 -8.97
C TYR A 14 -6.94 10.93 -8.82
N GLU A 15 -5.66 10.63 -8.71
CA GLU A 15 -5.15 9.29 -8.48
C GLU A 15 -4.97 9.13 -6.97
N THR A 16 -5.66 8.14 -6.41
CA THR A 16 -5.51 7.81 -4.99
C THR A 16 -4.57 6.63 -4.86
N PHE A 17 -3.49 6.80 -4.10
CA PHE A 17 -2.57 5.70 -3.80
C PHE A 17 -2.78 5.24 -2.37
N ARG A 18 -3.00 3.94 -2.20
CA ARG A 18 -3.01 3.28 -0.90
C ARG A 18 -1.69 2.58 -0.68
N ARG A 19 -1.11 2.78 0.51
CA ARG A 19 0.17 2.20 0.90
C ARG A 19 -0.03 1.27 2.09
N TRP A 20 0.53 0.07 2.01
CA TRP A 20 0.62 -0.87 3.12
C TRP A 20 2.08 -1.09 3.50
N GLU A 21 2.36 -1.13 4.79
CA GLU A 21 3.67 -1.50 5.33
C GLU A 21 3.79 -3.01 5.43
N ILE A 22 4.91 -3.55 4.93
CA ILE A 22 5.19 -4.98 4.95
C ILE A 22 5.73 -5.32 6.33
N VAL A 23 4.98 -6.12 7.08
CA VAL A 23 5.36 -6.59 8.39
C VAL A 23 5.67 -8.09 8.36
N ALA A 24 6.56 -8.55 9.24
CA ALA A 24 6.87 -9.97 9.33
C ALA A 24 5.61 -10.76 9.76
N ASP A 25 5.48 -12.01 9.31
CA ASP A 25 4.33 -12.85 9.67
C ASP A 25 4.26 -13.16 11.18
N ASP A 26 5.41 -13.11 11.86
CA ASP A 26 5.57 -13.43 13.27
C ASP A 26 5.40 -12.20 14.19
N VAL A 27 5.17 -11.01 13.63
CA VAL A 27 4.84 -9.81 14.42
C VAL A 27 3.34 -9.55 14.41
N VAL A 28 2.85 -9.03 15.53
CA VAL A 28 1.47 -8.55 15.62
C VAL A 28 1.34 -7.30 14.77
N MET A 29 0.45 -7.34 13.79
CA MET A 29 0.07 -6.14 13.03
C MET A 29 -0.46 -5.09 14.01
N GLU A 30 0.20 -3.94 14.08
CA GLU A 30 -0.31 -2.82 14.87
C GLU A 30 -1.53 -2.19 14.22
N SER A 31 -1.67 -2.32 12.90
CA SER A 31 -2.75 -1.73 12.13
C SER A 31 -3.02 -2.51 10.84
N PRO A 32 -3.92 -3.51 10.88
CA PRO A 32 -4.25 -4.32 9.71
C PRO A 32 -4.87 -3.50 8.54
N ASP A 33 -5.33 -2.27 8.80
CA ASP A 33 -5.86 -1.39 7.75
C ASP A 33 -4.79 -0.85 6.78
N TRP A 34 -3.51 -0.82 7.19
CA TRP A 34 -2.39 -0.30 6.39
C TRP A 34 -1.10 -1.11 6.58
N GLN A 35 -1.22 -2.35 7.06
CA GLN A 35 -0.12 -3.32 7.15
C GLN A 35 -0.51 -4.60 6.42
N ILE A 36 0.45 -5.21 5.76
CA ILE A 36 0.31 -6.46 5.02
C ILE A 36 1.40 -7.43 5.47
N ARG A 37 1.09 -8.73 5.54
CA ARG A 37 2.11 -9.72 5.90
C ARG A 37 3.12 -9.86 4.78
N LEU A 38 4.35 -10.19 5.13
CA LEU A 38 5.37 -10.55 4.16
C LEU A 38 4.89 -11.66 3.21
N MET A 39 4.15 -12.66 3.71
CA MET A 39 3.62 -13.73 2.87
C MET A 39 2.67 -13.18 1.79
N ASP A 40 1.68 -12.37 2.17
CA ASP A 40 0.75 -11.74 1.23
C ASP A 40 1.45 -10.73 0.30
N ALA A 41 2.42 -9.97 0.83
CA ALA A 41 3.21 -9.01 0.08
C ALA A 41 4.07 -9.67 -1.00
N LEU A 42 4.61 -10.86 -0.73
CA LEU A 42 5.40 -11.64 -1.69
C LEU A 42 4.54 -12.22 -2.81
N ASP A 43 3.26 -12.51 -2.54
CA ASP A 43 2.32 -12.96 -3.57
C ASP A 43 2.01 -11.84 -4.58
N GLU A 44 1.89 -10.60 -4.11
CA GLU A 44 1.63 -9.45 -4.97
C GLU A 44 2.90 -8.91 -5.65
N LYS A 45 4.01 -8.83 -4.90
CA LYS A 45 5.30 -8.36 -5.39
C LYS A 45 6.42 -9.28 -4.89
N PRO A 46 6.84 -10.26 -5.71
CA PRO A 46 7.90 -11.18 -5.32
C PRO A 46 9.23 -10.45 -5.16
N GLY A 47 9.86 -10.61 -4.00
CA GLY A 47 11.10 -9.93 -3.63
C GLY A 47 10.94 -8.75 -2.68
N CYS A 48 9.72 -8.51 -2.18
CA CYS A 48 9.51 -7.58 -1.07
C CYS A 48 10.19 -8.06 0.22
N GLU A 49 10.68 -7.11 1.01
CA GLU A 49 11.26 -7.35 2.33
C GLU A 49 10.44 -6.72 3.47
N VAL A 50 10.63 -7.21 4.69
CA VAL A 50 9.99 -6.64 5.88
C VAL A 50 10.50 -5.21 6.09
N GLY A 51 9.59 -4.26 6.29
CA GLY A 51 9.88 -2.84 6.39
C GLY A 51 9.81 -2.08 5.06
N GLU A 52 9.59 -2.77 3.94
CA GLU A 52 9.19 -2.12 2.69
C GLU A 52 7.70 -1.76 2.71
N PHE A 53 7.26 -1.06 1.65
CA PHE A 53 5.88 -0.64 1.51
C PHE A 53 5.38 -0.96 0.12
N ILE A 54 4.20 -1.56 0.06
CA ILE A 54 3.47 -1.78 -1.19
C ILE A 54 2.54 -0.60 -1.40
N GLU A 55 2.58 -0.03 -2.59
CA GLU A 55 1.69 1.04 -3.02
C GLU A 55 0.82 0.54 -4.18
N GLU A 56 -0.50 0.49 -3.96
CA GLU A 56 -1.47 0.17 -4.98
C GLU A 56 -2.20 1.44 -5.40
N GLN A 57 -2.29 1.64 -6.71
CA GLN A 57 -3.10 2.69 -7.30
C GLN A 57 -4.57 2.27 -7.23
N ILE A 58 -5.35 3.01 -6.45
CA ILE A 58 -6.79 2.84 -6.40
C ILE A 58 -7.39 3.67 -7.53
N GLU A 59 -8.01 2.99 -8.48
CA GLU A 59 -8.76 3.65 -9.56
C GLU A 59 -9.97 4.37 -8.96
N ASN A 60 -10.12 5.64 -9.31
CA ASN A 60 -11.14 6.49 -8.75
C ASN A 60 -12.39 6.48 -9.67
N PRO A 61 -13.60 6.22 -9.14
CA PRO A 61 -14.83 6.17 -9.94
C PRO A 61 -15.30 7.54 -10.43
#